data_AF-A0A7J9NEZ9-F1
#
_entry.id   AF-A0A7J9NEZ9-F1
#
_cell.length_a   1.000
_cell.length_b   1.000
_cell.length_c   1.000
_cell.angle_alpha   90.00
_cell.angle_beta   90.00
_cell.angle_gamma   90.00
#
_symmetry.space_group_name_H-M   'P 1'
#
loop_
_entity.id
_entity.type
_entity.pdbx_description
1 polymer ?
#
loop_
_entity_poly.entity_id
_entity_poly.type
_entity_poly.pdbx_seq_one_letter_code
_entity_poly.pdbx_strand_id
1 'polypeptide(L)'
;MVKQMQEKFNKYWTEYSLILSCAAILDPHYKLNYVQYCFTTIYGIHASDFVQTILRNLRIWFDEYVKKSKSTFSSLTGSSNILDNNPVDPSLHQHNVNNAHFGGDYDDSDGYKRY
;
A
#
# COMPACT_ATOMS: atom_id res chain seq x y z
N MET A 1 33.45 -16.49 -15.38
CA MET A 1 32.40 -15.44 -15.38
C MET A 1 31.47 -15.52 -14.18
N VAL A 2 30.84 -16.67 -13.91
CA VAL A 2 29.88 -16.83 -12.78
C VAL A 2 30.46 -16.41 -11.42
N LYS A 3 31.69 -16.81 -11.11
CA LYS A 3 32.38 -16.44 -9.86
C LYS A 3 32.47 -14.92 -9.61
N GLN A 4 32.83 -14.15 -10.64
CA GLN A 4 32.99 -12.69 -10.51
C GLN A 4 31.64 -11.98 -10.33
N MET A 5 30.57 -12.50 -10.93
CA MET A 5 29.22 -11.98 -10.69
C MET A 5 28.76 -12.31 -9.27
N GLN A 6 29.00 -13.54 -8.81
CA GLN A 6 28.66 -13.97 -7.46
C GLN A 6 29.38 -13.14 -6.38
N GLU A 7 30.67 -12.83 -6.56
CA GLU A 7 31.42 -11.96 -5.64
C GLU A 7 30.80 -10.56 -5.55
N LYS A 8 30.37 -9.98 -6.68
CA LYS A 8 29.67 -8.70 -6.70
C LYS A 8 28.32 -8.77 -5.99
N PHE A 9 27.55 -9.84 -6.19
CA PHE A 9 26.29 -10.03 -5.48
C PHE A 9 26.53 -10.20 -3.99
N ASN A 10 27.41 -11.10 -3.58
CA ASN A 10 27.70 -11.33 -2.17
C ASN A 10 28.10 -10.02 -1.48
N LYS A 11 28.92 -9.16 -2.11
CA LYS A 11 29.29 -7.86 -1.54
C LYS A 11 28.10 -6.97 -1.13
N TYR A 12 27.00 -6.99 -1.90
CA TYR A 12 25.83 -6.16 -1.63
C TYR A 12 24.74 -6.88 -0.81
N TRP A 13 24.85 -8.20 -0.68
CA TRP A 13 23.82 -9.06 -0.08
C TRP A 13 24.31 -9.79 1.18
N THR A 14 25.57 -9.59 1.59
CA THR A 14 26.12 -10.12 2.85
C THR A 14 25.50 -9.50 4.08
N GLU A 15 25.03 -8.25 3.97
CA GLU A 15 24.42 -7.52 5.08
C GLU A 15 22.92 -7.34 4.87
N TYR A 16 22.24 -7.09 5.99
CA TYR A 16 20.83 -6.76 6.01
C TYR A 16 20.53 -5.54 5.12
N SER A 17 19.66 -5.70 4.13
CA SER A 17 19.18 -4.59 3.29
C SER A 17 17.74 -4.20 3.64
N LEU A 18 17.59 -3.02 4.23
CA LEU A 18 16.29 -2.42 4.56
C LEU A 18 15.44 -2.22 3.29
N ILE A 19 16.03 -1.68 2.22
CA ILE A 19 15.33 -1.38 0.95
C ILE A 19 14.78 -2.65 0.33
N LEU A 20 15.58 -3.70 0.28
CA LEU A 20 15.17 -4.99 -0.24
C LEU A 20 14.00 -5.58 0.57
N SER A 21 14.09 -5.49 1.90
CA SER A 21 13.05 -6.00 2.79
C SER A 21 11.74 -5.23 2.61
N CYS A 22 11.80 -3.91 2.45
CA CYS A 22 10.65 -3.09 2.13
C CYS A 22 10.06 -3.44 0.75
N ALA A 23 10.89 -3.62 -0.27
CA ALA A 23 10.46 -4.00 -1.61
C ALA A 23 9.74 -5.36 -1.60
N ALA A 24 10.26 -6.33 -0.86
CA ALA A 24 9.62 -7.63 -0.68
C ALA A 24 8.28 -7.54 0.05
N ILE A 25 8.12 -6.65 1.04
CA ILE A 25 6.82 -6.48 1.74
C ILE A 25 5.78 -5.75 0.88
N LEU A 26 6.22 -4.82 0.04
CA LEU A 26 5.36 -4.06 -0.85
C LEU A 26 4.94 -4.84 -2.10
N ASP A 27 5.60 -5.96 -2.37
CA ASP A 27 5.21 -6.85 -3.45
C ASP A 27 3.89 -7.56 -3.11
N PRO A 28 2.85 -7.49 -3.97
CA PRO A 28 1.54 -8.07 -3.69
C PRO A 28 1.55 -9.57 -3.40
N HIS A 29 2.56 -10.30 -3.89
CA HIS A 29 2.66 -11.74 -3.72
C HIS A 29 3.30 -12.13 -2.39
N TYR A 30 4.08 -11.26 -1.77
CA TYR A 30 4.85 -11.58 -0.57
C TYR A 30 4.25 -10.88 0.65
N LYS A 31 3.90 -11.67 1.68
CA LYS A 31 3.43 -11.14 2.97
C LYS A 31 4.61 -10.85 3.89
N LEU A 32 4.43 -9.92 4.82
CA LEU A 32 5.37 -9.63 5.91
C LEU A 32 5.91 -10.90 6.60
N ASN A 33 5.07 -11.93 6.73
CA ASN A 33 5.41 -13.23 7.30
C ASN A 33 6.59 -13.92 6.57
N TYR A 34 6.71 -13.73 5.26
CA TYR A 34 7.82 -14.28 4.47
C TYR A 34 9.14 -13.62 4.87
N VAL A 35 9.15 -12.29 4.96
CA VAL A 35 10.31 -11.54 5.44
C VAL A 35 10.64 -11.96 6.88
N GLN A 36 9.65 -11.99 7.77
CA GLN A 36 9.86 -12.45 9.14
C GLN A 36 10.51 -13.84 9.21
N TYR A 37 10.04 -14.80 8.41
CA TYR A 37 10.61 -16.14 8.32
C TYR A 37 12.08 -16.13 7.84
N CYS A 38 12.39 -15.37 6.79
CA CYS A 38 13.76 -15.21 6.30
C CYS A 38 14.68 -14.64 7.38
N PHE A 39 14.23 -13.60 8.08
CA PHE A 39 15.01 -12.96 9.14
C PHE A 39 15.20 -13.87 10.35
N THR A 40 14.18 -14.63 10.76
CA THR A 40 14.33 -15.62 11.84
C THR A 40 15.32 -16.72 11.47
N THR A 41 15.38 -17.11 10.20
CA THR A 41 16.31 -18.15 9.72
C THR A 41 17.75 -17.65 9.70
N ILE A 42 17.98 -16.39 9.33
CA ILE A 42 19.33 -15.83 9.16
C ILE A 42 19.88 -15.24 10.46
N TYR A 43 19.07 -14.51 11.21
CA TYR A 43 19.50 -13.70 12.36
C TYR A 43 19.00 -14.22 13.71
N GLY A 44 18.15 -15.25 13.72
CA GLY A 44 17.65 -15.89 14.95
C GLY A 44 16.99 -14.89 15.89
N ILE A 45 17.61 -14.69 17.06
CA ILE A 45 17.07 -13.88 18.17
C ILE A 45 16.93 -12.40 17.77
N HIS A 46 17.79 -11.88 16.88
CA HIS A 46 17.75 -10.48 16.44
C HIS A 46 16.71 -10.18 15.36
N ALA A 47 16.04 -11.21 14.83
CA ALA A 47 15.10 -11.07 13.72
C ALA A 47 13.96 -10.08 14.00
N SER A 48 13.45 -10.07 15.24
CA SER A 48 12.37 -9.16 15.65
C SER A 48 12.76 -7.70 15.48
N ASP A 49 14.01 -7.35 15.82
CA ASP A 49 14.47 -5.97 15.83
C ASP A 49 14.58 -5.43 14.39
N PHE A 50 15.05 -6.27 13.47
CA PHE A 50 15.07 -5.96 12.04
C PHE A 50 13.66 -5.79 11.48
N VAL A 51 12.75 -6.74 11.74
CA VAL A 51 11.36 -6.66 11.27
C VAL A 51 10.64 -5.42 11.80
N GLN A 52 10.82 -5.11 13.09
CA GLN A 52 10.25 -3.88 13.67
C GLN A 52 10.83 -2.62 13.03
N THR A 53 12.12 -2.62 12.74
CA THR A 53 12.79 -1.50 12.06
C THR A 53 12.21 -1.31 10.66
N ILE A 54 12.01 -2.38 9.90
CA ILE A 54 11.39 -2.34 8.57
C ILE A 54 9.99 -1.74 8.64
N LEU A 55 9.14 -2.28 9.52
CA LEU A 55 7.76 -1.82 9.68
C LEU A 55 7.68 -0.35 10.08
N ARG A 56 8.55 0.09 11.00
CA ARG A 56 8.63 1.49 11.41
C ARG A 56 8.94 2.41 10.22
N ASN A 57 9.95 2.06 9.43
CA ASN A 57 10.33 2.85 8.26
C ASN A 57 9.22 2.89 7.21
N LEU A 58 8.59 1.75 6.93
CA LEU A 58 7.48 1.65 5.98
C LEU A 58 6.32 2.57 6.38
N ARG A 59 5.99 2.59 7.68
CA ARG A 59 4.93 3.45 8.22
C ARG A 59 5.27 4.93 8.10
N ILE A 60 6.50 5.33 8.46
CA ILE A 60 6.95 6.73 8.31
C ILE A 60 6.83 7.18 6.85
N TRP A 61 7.31 6.37 5.89
CA TRP A 61 7.22 6.72 4.48
C TRP A 61 5.79 6.79 3.98
N PHE A 62 4.92 5.90 4.45
CA PHE A 62 3.51 5.93 4.12
C PHE A 62 2.83 7.19 4.67
N ASP A 63 3.08 7.54 5.93
CA ASP A 63 2.49 8.72 6.56
C ASP A 63 2.93 10.02 5.85
N GLU A 64 4.21 10.13 5.47
CA GLU A 64 4.72 11.24 4.67
C GLU A 64 4.07 11.31 3.28
N TYR A 65 3.87 10.17 2.62
CA TYR A 65 3.15 10.09 1.35
C TYR A 65 1.70 10.56 1.48
N VAL A 66 0.98 10.10 2.51
CA VAL A 66 -0.41 10.51 2.79
C VAL A 66 -0.49 12.00 3.09
N LYS A 67 0.46 12.55 3.85
CA LYS A 67 0.53 13.99 4.14
C LYS A 67 0.73 14.80 2.86
N LYS A 68 1.65 14.37 1.99
CA LYS A 68 1.93 15.04 0.72
C LYS A 68 0.73 15.00 -0.24
N SER A 69 0.08 13.84 -0.37
CA SER A 69 -1.09 13.70 -1.25
C SER A 69 -2.25 14.60 -0.82
N LYS A 70 -2.53 14.72 0.49
CA LYS A 70 -3.54 15.64 1.03
C LYS A 70 -3.23 17.11 0.72
N SER A 71 -1.97 17.52 0.87
CA SER A 71 -1.53 18.88 0.54
C SER A 71 -1.76 19.19 -0.95
N THR A 72 -1.37 18.29 -1.85
CA THR A 72 -1.60 18.44 -3.29
C THR A 72 -3.09 18.50 -3.64
N PHE A 73 -3.93 17.70 -3.00
CA PHE A 73 -5.38 17.76 -3.21
C PHE A 73 -5.97 19.11 -2.79
N SER A 74 -5.55 19.65 -1.63
CA SER A 74 -6.04 20.95 -1.16
C SER A 74 -5.66 22.11 -2.08
N SER A 75 -4.47 22.06 -2.70
CA SER A 75 -4.06 23.05 -3.72
C SER A 75 -4.86 22.96 -5.02
N LEU A 76 -5.32 21.77 -5.40
CA LEU A 76 -6.15 21.58 -6.60
C LEU A 76 -7.59 22.05 -6.39
N THR A 77 -8.16 21.83 -5.20
CA THR A 77 -9.52 22.28 -4.87
C THR A 77 -9.61 23.79 -4.61
N GLY A 78 -8.51 24.44 -4.21
CA GLY A 78 -8.46 25.90 -4.04
C GLY A 78 -8.40 26.69 -5.36
N SER A 79 -8.11 26.04 -6.49
CA SER A 79 -7.95 26.68 -7.81
C SER A 79 -9.17 26.53 -8.74
N SER A 80 -10.22 25.83 -8.32
CA SER A 80 -11.45 25.67 -9.11
C SER A 80 -12.55 26.60 -8.60
N ASN A 81 -12.37 27.91 -8.78
CA ASN A 81 -13.43 28.90 -8.69
C ASN A 81 -13.22 29.90 -9.86
N ILE A 82 -13.41 29.45 -11.09
CA ILE A 82 -13.63 30.37 -12.22
C ILE A 82 -15.14 30.49 -12.39
N LEU A 83 -15.64 31.63 -11.89
CA LEU A 83 -16.91 32.32 -12.16
C LEU A 83 -17.83 31.67 -13.20
N ASP A 84 -19.01 31.22 -12.74
CA ASP A 84 -20.22 31.25 -13.55
C ASP A 84 -21.26 32.10 -12.81
N ASN A 85 -21.18 33.42 -13.02
CA ASN A 85 -22.21 34.36 -12.60
C ASN A 85 -23.06 34.68 -13.83
N ASN A 86 -24.15 33.94 -14.03
CA ASN A 86 -25.31 34.44 -14.76
C ASN A 86 -26.60 34.13 -14.01
N PRO A 87 -27.61 35.01 -14.09
CA PRO A 87 -28.69 35.06 -13.11
C PRO A 87 -29.79 34.04 -13.40
N VAL A 88 -30.02 33.18 -12.40
CA VAL A 88 -31.28 32.60 -11.93
C VAL A 88 -32.42 32.45 -12.97
N ASP A 89 -32.64 31.20 -13.40
CA ASP A 89 -33.95 30.70 -13.81
C ASP A 89 -34.37 29.56 -12.84
N PRO A 90 -35.44 29.72 -12.03
CA PRO A 90 -35.82 28.72 -11.04
C PRO A 90 -36.92 27.80 -11.59
N SER A 91 -36.58 26.80 -12.41
CA SER A 91 -37.44 25.61 -12.55
C SER A 91 -36.71 24.39 -13.12
N LEU A 92 -36.22 23.50 -12.26
CA LEU A 92 -36.34 22.05 -12.44
C LEU A 92 -35.78 21.30 -11.21
N HIS A 93 -36.69 20.61 -10.54
CA HIS A 93 -36.41 19.64 -9.49
C HIS A 93 -35.53 18.53 -10.07
N GLN A 94 -34.33 18.31 -9.53
CA GLN A 94 -33.58 17.08 -9.78
C GLN A 94 -33.20 16.44 -8.45
N HIS A 95 -33.93 15.37 -8.16
CA HIS A 95 -33.73 14.51 -7.01
C HIS A 95 -32.31 13.95 -7.00
N ASN A 96 -31.68 14.10 -5.83
CA ASN A 96 -30.48 13.42 -5.41
C ASN A 96 -30.68 11.90 -5.48
N VAL A 97 -30.06 11.25 -6.47
CA VAL A 97 -29.84 9.81 -6.49
C VAL A 97 -28.34 9.59 -6.43
N ASN A 98 -27.85 9.08 -5.30
CA ASN A 98 -26.78 8.08 -5.16
C ASN A 98 -26.40 7.89 -3.68
N ASN A 99 -27.37 7.45 -2.87
CA ASN A 99 -27.07 6.61 -1.71
C ASN A 99 -27.41 5.17 -2.13
N ALA A 100 -26.43 4.44 -2.67
CA ALA A 100 -26.58 3.02 -2.92
C ALA A 100 -26.38 2.27 -1.60
N HIS A 101 -27.50 1.79 -1.07
CA HIS A 101 -27.62 0.85 0.05
C HIS A 101 -27.02 -0.49 -0.38
N PHE A 102 -25.85 -0.86 0.16
CA PHE A 102 -25.28 -2.19 0.01
C PHE A 102 -26.10 -3.18 0.83
N GLY A 103 -27.16 -3.73 0.23
CA GLY A 103 -27.82 -4.94 0.68
C GLY A 103 -26.96 -6.14 0.31
N GLY A 104 -26.45 -6.86 1.31
CA GLY A 104 -25.79 -8.14 1.13
C GLY A 104 -26.82 -9.26 1.24
N ASP A 105 -27.09 -9.94 0.13
CA ASP A 105 -27.66 -11.29 0.14
C ASP A 105 -26.48 -12.26 -0.02
N TYR A 106 -26.15 -12.94 1.07
CA TYR A 106 -25.25 -14.09 1.04
C TYR A 106 -26.09 -15.32 0.75
N ASP A 107 -26.05 -15.80 -0.50
CA ASP A 107 -26.58 -17.09 -0.90
C ASP A 107 -25.54 -18.17 -0.57
N ASP A 108 -25.85 -18.96 0.47
CA ASP A 108 -25.04 -20.08 0.97
C ASP A 108 -25.55 -21.39 0.36
N SER A 109 -25.06 -21.70 -0.83
CA SER A 109 -24.95 -23.03 -1.44
C SER A 109 -24.06 -22.79 -2.67
N ASP A 110 -22.90 -23.43 -2.81
CA ASP A 110 -22.81 -24.73 -3.45
C ASP A 110 -21.48 -25.41 -3.10
N GLY A 111 -21.56 -26.71 -2.84
CA GLY A 111 -20.47 -27.52 -2.33
C GLY A 111 -19.32 -27.75 -3.31
N TYR A 112 -18.11 -27.42 -2.85
CA TYR A 112 -16.88 -27.98 -3.43
C TYR A 112 -16.55 -29.31 -2.73
N LYS A 113 -17.06 -30.38 -3.32
CA LYS A 113 -16.56 -31.75 -3.14
C LYS A 113 -15.17 -31.86 -3.80
N ARG A 114 -14.23 -32.43 -3.03
CA ARG A 114 -13.13 -33.34 -3.42
C ARG A 114 -12.69 -33.30 -4.89
N TYR A 115 -11.43 -32.97 -5.12
CA TYR A 115 -10.36 -33.96 -5.37
C TYR A 115 -9.07 -33.50 -4.72
#